data_AF-A0A9P5K6F1-F1
#
_entry.id   AF-A0A9P5K6F1-F1
#
_cell.length_a   1.000
_cell.length_b   1.000
_cell.length_c   1.000
_cell.angle_alpha   90.00
_cell.angle_beta   90.00
_cell.angle_gamma   90.00
#
_symmetry.space_group_name_H-M   'P 1'
#
loop_
_entity.id
_entity.type
_entity.pdbx_description
1 polymer ?
#
loop_
_entity_poly.entity_id
_entity_poly.type
_entity_poly.pdbx_seq_one_letter_code
_entity_poly.pdbx_strand_id
1 'polypeptide(L)'
;MESLSFHRDVAQGLPQFYTKLATAPYLSPDNIQQPPPEGWSDTELDVDGLRNILGRSDTAVDLLRHLPYLRPVDAGPHTGQWPIFPTTKAMRYLRDRSSLLEEHLEGLFELVHLPPDMISLTYPTGEYTLYGPQWWLVDCKSGRIVKYAGPPRGEALAEEFETEWKKAPSYSPSEFFAEVTTMFGKDYYPIPGLVDGIAPDFSTPDRREIASSMYQTFMLAGWQHGRGPGPAFDREKCRKDLEAFLKDRQERESRKRKAEASRHEFRPPPRERRDPTTYPAGYDRDVIVAGLTKYYETLAQMAFFSASLIQYPPGGRWGDNTFLPADKTRLLGFNDRVVDLLRHLPYLDVDETHEDNRWPVIGRSEPQRYLEDNSELNENLTADKATPERLCAHGLFPFAEKMPDGLVPIAGGGGEGSDSGEWWIIDTNAGTVIVYDAGNKQVQDAPNDQPWLWTPPRPAGLFFEALVDSLHSLDLVPLPRPDTEGAEYYPEVWGAIREGKEEEDEVADSGIEACVFLDACDIYRDHGWPNLARFRRQECYDALVEFRTKLVEEDEEEDYGPA
;
A
#
# COMPACT_ATOMS: atom_id res chain seq x y z
N MET A 1 -9.00 -45.13 10.45
CA MET A 1 -7.53 -45.19 10.57
C MET A 1 -6.89 -43.89 10.11
N GLU A 2 -7.40 -43.28 9.03
CA GLU A 2 -6.96 -41.97 8.51
C GLU A 2 -7.21 -40.80 9.48
N SER A 3 -8.35 -40.74 10.18
CA SER A 3 -8.66 -39.67 11.16
C SER A 3 -7.64 -39.57 12.32
N LEU A 4 -7.08 -40.69 12.80
CA LEU A 4 -6.06 -40.68 13.85
C LEU A 4 -4.67 -40.27 13.33
N SER A 5 -4.43 -40.36 12.03
CA SER A 5 -3.14 -39.96 11.42
C SER A 5 -3.03 -38.46 11.36
N PHE A 6 -4.03 -37.76 10.82
CA PHE A 6 -3.93 -36.31 10.66
C PHE A 6 -3.93 -35.57 12.01
N HIS A 7 -4.69 -36.04 13.01
CA HIS A 7 -4.64 -35.46 14.37
C HIS A 7 -3.20 -35.43 14.89
N ARG A 8 -2.49 -36.56 14.71
CA ARG A 8 -1.09 -36.67 15.08
C ARG A 8 -0.22 -35.74 14.24
N ASP A 9 -0.46 -35.66 12.93
CA ASP A 9 0.37 -34.87 12.03
C ASP A 9 0.24 -33.36 12.32
N VAL A 10 -0.96 -32.85 12.62
CA VAL A 10 -1.16 -31.46 13.06
C VAL A 10 -0.56 -31.23 14.45
N ALA A 11 -0.83 -32.14 15.39
CA ALA A 11 -0.30 -32.07 16.76
C ALA A 11 1.22 -32.27 16.84
N GLN A 12 1.88 -32.73 15.77
CA GLN A 12 3.34 -32.80 15.66
C GLN A 12 3.91 -31.63 14.85
N GLY A 13 3.27 -31.24 13.74
CA GLY A 13 3.75 -30.19 12.86
C GLY A 13 3.70 -28.80 13.50
N LEU A 14 2.61 -28.46 14.18
CA LEU A 14 2.46 -27.16 14.85
C LEU A 14 3.51 -26.92 15.96
N PRO A 15 3.77 -27.85 16.90
CA PRO A 15 4.83 -27.65 17.88
C PRO A 15 6.22 -27.59 17.27
N GLN A 16 6.49 -28.32 16.18
CA GLN A 16 7.77 -28.21 15.46
C GLN A 16 7.94 -26.81 14.86
N PHE A 17 6.88 -26.27 14.26
CA PHE A 17 6.86 -24.91 13.73
C PHE A 17 7.12 -23.87 14.85
N TYR A 18 6.40 -23.94 15.98
CA TYR A 18 6.65 -23.05 17.13
C TYR A 18 8.06 -23.20 17.69
N THR A 19 8.57 -24.43 17.76
CA THR A 19 9.95 -24.68 18.20
C THR A 19 10.95 -24.02 17.26
N LYS A 20 10.71 -24.05 15.94
CA LYS A 20 11.54 -23.35 14.96
C LYS A 20 11.47 -21.83 15.15
N LEU A 21 10.28 -21.25 15.35
CA LEU A 21 10.13 -19.82 15.67
C LEU A 21 10.92 -19.44 16.92
N ALA A 22 10.90 -20.30 17.95
CA ALA A 22 11.64 -20.11 19.19
C ALA A 22 13.17 -20.21 19.05
N THR A 23 13.69 -20.60 17.88
CA THR A 23 15.14 -20.53 17.59
C THR A 23 15.60 -19.11 17.23
N ALA A 24 14.71 -18.25 16.75
CA ALA A 24 15.00 -16.84 16.51
C ALA A 24 14.97 -16.02 17.82
N PRO A 25 15.56 -14.81 17.85
CA PRO A 25 15.46 -13.89 18.97
C PRO A 25 14.07 -13.24 19.09
N TYR A 26 12.99 -14.01 18.89
CA TYR A 26 11.60 -13.57 18.81
C TYR A 26 10.74 -14.16 19.92
N LEU A 27 10.59 -15.49 19.93
CA LEU A 27 9.79 -16.23 20.89
C LEU A 27 10.69 -17.02 21.85
N SER A 28 10.40 -17.04 23.15
CA SER A 28 11.07 -17.96 24.07
C SER A 28 10.47 -19.37 23.95
N PRO A 29 11.26 -20.45 24.01
CA PRO A 29 10.73 -21.80 24.16
C PRO A 29 9.73 -21.94 25.32
N ASP A 30 9.95 -21.17 26.40
CA ASP A 30 9.06 -21.14 27.56
C ASP A 30 7.70 -20.50 27.27
N ASN A 31 7.52 -19.81 26.14
CA ASN A 31 6.20 -19.33 25.74
C ASN A 31 5.34 -20.44 25.13
N ILE A 32 5.90 -21.61 24.80
CA ILE A 32 5.16 -22.72 24.19
C ILE A 32 4.59 -23.62 25.30
N GLN A 33 3.27 -23.67 25.41
CA GLN A 33 2.56 -24.54 26.35
C GLN A 33 2.19 -25.86 25.66
N GLN A 34 2.80 -26.94 26.12
CA GLN A 34 2.49 -28.28 25.63
C GLN A 34 1.23 -28.82 26.31
N PRO A 35 0.37 -29.56 25.58
CA PRO A 35 -0.76 -30.24 26.18
C PRO A 35 -0.30 -31.34 27.14
N PRO A 36 -1.08 -31.65 28.20
CA PRO A 36 -0.91 -32.88 28.98
C PRO A 36 -0.99 -34.13 28.08
N PRO A 37 -0.45 -35.29 28.50
CA PRO A 37 -0.53 -36.54 27.72
C PRO A 37 -1.95 -36.95 27.32
N GLU A 38 -2.93 -36.66 28.18
CA GLU A 38 -4.36 -36.88 27.98
C GLU A 38 -5.07 -35.72 27.25
N GLY A 39 -4.35 -34.65 26.94
CA GLY A 39 -4.87 -33.41 26.38
C GLY A 39 -5.41 -32.44 27.43
N TRP A 40 -5.73 -31.23 26.99
CA TRP A 40 -6.36 -30.20 27.82
C TRP A 40 -7.74 -30.65 28.33
N SER A 41 -7.99 -30.42 29.61
CA SER A 41 -9.28 -30.73 30.23
C SER A 41 -10.39 -29.75 29.81
N ASP A 42 -11.65 -30.10 30.03
CA ASP A 42 -12.82 -29.21 29.80
C ASP A 42 -12.79 -27.97 30.71
N THR A 43 -11.98 -28.01 31.78
CA THR A 43 -11.75 -26.86 32.65
C THR A 43 -10.69 -25.91 32.12
N GLU A 44 -9.77 -26.39 31.28
CA GLU A 44 -8.68 -25.60 30.68
C GLU A 44 -9.04 -25.12 29.28
N LEU A 45 -9.66 -25.96 28.45
CA LEU A 45 -10.15 -25.63 27.12
C LEU A 45 -11.58 -25.10 27.20
N ASP A 46 -11.93 -24.05 26.43
CA ASP A 46 -13.29 -23.52 26.42
C ASP A 46 -14.26 -24.38 25.59
N VAL A 47 -14.49 -25.62 26.03
CA VAL A 47 -15.34 -26.61 25.34
C VAL A 47 -16.77 -26.10 25.17
N ASP A 48 -17.28 -25.36 26.16
CA ASP A 48 -18.63 -24.79 26.12
C ASP A 48 -18.74 -23.70 25.05
N GLY A 49 -17.77 -22.79 24.96
CA GLY A 49 -17.71 -21.79 23.89
C GLY A 49 -17.55 -22.44 22.51
N LEU A 50 -16.65 -23.41 22.39
CA LEU A 50 -16.42 -24.14 21.14
C LEU A 50 -17.69 -24.84 20.63
N ARG A 51 -18.44 -25.52 21.50
CA ARG A 51 -19.65 -26.24 21.09
C ARG A 51 -20.86 -25.33 20.92
N ASN A 52 -21.09 -24.42 21.86
CA ASN A 52 -22.34 -23.66 21.91
C ASN A 52 -22.30 -22.36 21.12
N ILE A 53 -21.12 -21.71 21.03
CA ILE A 53 -20.94 -20.44 20.31
C ILE A 53 -20.44 -20.72 18.89
N LEU A 54 -19.40 -21.53 18.74
CA LEU A 54 -18.77 -21.82 17.44
C LEU A 54 -19.28 -23.08 16.75
N GLY A 55 -20.18 -23.85 17.38
CA GLY A 55 -20.80 -25.03 16.77
C GLY A 55 -19.83 -26.17 16.44
N ARG A 56 -18.67 -26.28 17.12
CA ARG A 56 -17.62 -27.25 16.81
C ARG A 56 -17.98 -28.69 17.15
N SER A 57 -17.56 -29.62 16.29
CA SER A 57 -17.76 -31.05 16.46
C SER A 57 -16.84 -31.65 17.53
N ASP A 58 -17.17 -32.85 18.01
CA ASP A 58 -16.33 -33.56 18.97
C ASP A 58 -14.92 -33.85 18.42
N THR A 59 -14.79 -34.11 17.11
CA THR A 59 -13.50 -34.29 16.45
C THR A 59 -12.65 -33.02 16.49
N ALA A 60 -13.27 -31.87 16.19
CA ALA A 60 -12.59 -30.57 16.25
C ALA A 60 -12.14 -30.24 17.68
N VAL A 61 -13.01 -30.46 18.67
CA VAL A 61 -12.68 -30.27 20.09
C VAL A 61 -11.56 -31.21 20.54
N ASP A 62 -11.60 -32.49 20.15
CA ASP A 62 -10.57 -33.47 20.46
C ASP A 62 -9.19 -33.07 19.89
N LEU A 63 -9.16 -32.55 18.66
CA LEU A 63 -7.92 -32.00 18.09
C LEU A 63 -7.38 -30.83 18.92
N LEU A 64 -8.23 -29.86 19.26
CA LEU A 64 -7.84 -28.68 20.04
C LEU A 64 -7.31 -29.02 21.44
N ARG A 65 -7.71 -30.15 22.03
CA ARG A 65 -7.13 -30.64 23.30
C ARG A 65 -5.68 -31.07 23.18
N HIS A 66 -5.22 -31.41 21.98
CA HIS A 66 -3.91 -31.99 21.74
C HIS A 66 -2.96 -31.04 21.00
N LEU A 67 -3.37 -29.79 20.78
CA LEU A 67 -2.51 -28.76 20.22
C LEU A 67 -1.72 -28.02 21.31
N PRO A 68 -0.48 -27.61 21.01
CA PRO A 68 0.24 -26.64 21.82
C PRO A 68 -0.34 -25.23 21.64
N TYR A 69 -0.26 -24.41 22.68
CA TYR A 69 -0.67 -23.01 22.64
C TYR A 69 0.44 -22.08 23.10
N LEU A 70 0.52 -20.88 22.53
CA LEU A 70 1.45 -19.87 22.99
C LEU A 70 0.89 -19.15 24.23
N ARG A 71 1.75 -18.84 25.21
CA ARG A 71 1.44 -17.91 26.30
C ARG A 71 1.31 -16.51 25.72
N PRO A 72 0.21 -15.81 25.97
CA PRO A 72 0.08 -14.40 25.59
C PRO A 72 1.18 -13.55 26.23
N VAL A 73 1.43 -12.38 25.65
CA VAL A 73 2.36 -11.40 26.22
C VAL A 73 1.70 -10.70 27.40
N ASP A 74 2.23 -10.93 28.60
CA ASP A 74 1.62 -10.49 29.88
C ASP A 74 2.03 -9.08 30.33
N ALA A 75 3.10 -8.50 29.75
CA ALA A 75 3.61 -7.19 30.12
C ALA A 75 4.34 -6.51 28.96
N GLY A 76 4.17 -5.18 28.87
CA GLY A 76 4.73 -4.33 27.82
C GLY A 76 3.64 -3.49 27.14
N PRO A 77 4.01 -2.61 26.18
CA PRO A 77 3.05 -1.82 25.42
C PRO A 77 2.15 -2.67 24.51
N HIS A 78 2.47 -3.95 24.32
CA HIS A 78 1.75 -4.90 23.46
C HIS A 78 1.29 -6.09 24.28
N THR A 79 0.00 -6.14 24.60
CA THR A 79 -0.65 -7.28 25.28
C THR A 79 -1.50 -8.06 24.28
N GLY A 80 -1.40 -9.39 24.26
CA GLY A 80 -2.22 -10.23 23.37
C GLY A 80 -1.51 -11.47 22.83
N GLN A 81 -2.09 -12.09 21.81
CA GLN A 81 -1.51 -13.26 21.14
C GLN A 81 -0.27 -12.91 20.31
N TRP A 82 0.64 -13.87 20.18
CA TRP A 82 1.84 -13.74 19.35
C TRP A 82 1.48 -13.78 17.86
N PRO A 83 2.03 -12.86 17.04
CA PRO A 83 2.13 -13.08 15.61
C PRO A 83 2.99 -14.32 15.35
N ILE A 84 2.55 -15.18 14.44
CA ILE A 84 3.31 -16.37 14.01
C ILE A 84 3.59 -16.40 12.51
N PHE A 85 3.06 -15.40 11.81
CA PHE A 85 3.23 -15.17 10.38
C PHE A 85 2.95 -13.67 10.11
N PRO A 86 3.43 -13.06 9.01
CA PRO A 86 3.13 -11.66 8.68
C PRO A 86 1.67 -11.29 8.87
N THR A 87 1.42 -10.22 9.63
CA THR A 87 0.09 -9.68 9.92
C THR A 87 -0.90 -10.75 10.44
N THR A 88 -0.41 -11.81 11.09
CA THR A 88 -1.21 -12.99 11.43
C THR A 88 -0.86 -13.52 12.83
N LYS A 89 -1.86 -13.61 13.71
CA LYS A 89 -1.69 -14.04 15.11
C LYS A 89 -2.13 -15.49 15.34
N ALA A 90 -1.50 -16.14 16.32
CA ALA A 90 -1.86 -17.49 16.73
C ALA A 90 -3.22 -17.52 17.46
N MET A 91 -4.07 -18.49 17.14
CA MET A 91 -5.29 -18.75 17.90
C MET A 91 -4.98 -19.50 19.19
N ARG A 92 -5.61 -19.04 20.28
CA ARG A 92 -5.59 -19.70 21.60
C ARG A 92 -7.02 -19.99 22.05
N TYR A 93 -7.32 -21.27 22.30
CA TYR A 93 -8.65 -21.71 22.75
C TYR A 93 -8.74 -22.06 24.24
N LEU A 94 -7.63 -21.91 24.97
CA LEU A 94 -7.62 -22.12 26.42
C LEU A 94 -8.36 -20.98 27.13
N ARG A 95 -9.14 -21.32 28.16
CA ARG A 95 -9.98 -20.39 28.93
C ARG A 95 -9.18 -19.25 29.55
N ASP A 96 -7.95 -19.52 29.95
CA ASP A 96 -7.03 -18.47 30.38
C ASP A 96 -6.57 -17.67 29.16
N ARG A 97 -7.13 -16.46 29.03
CA ARG A 97 -6.76 -15.50 27.97
C ARG A 97 -7.01 -16.07 26.56
N SER A 98 -8.16 -16.71 26.38
CA SER A 98 -8.67 -17.18 25.09
C SER A 98 -8.72 -16.04 24.07
N SER A 99 -8.35 -16.33 22.83
CA SER A 99 -8.55 -15.40 21.69
C SER A 99 -10.03 -15.05 21.51
N LEU A 100 -10.95 -15.92 21.94
CA LEU A 100 -12.40 -15.69 21.87
C LEU A 100 -12.92 -14.68 22.91
N LEU A 101 -12.09 -14.28 23.87
CA LEU A 101 -12.45 -13.36 24.97
C LEU A 101 -11.78 -11.98 24.83
N GLU A 102 -10.94 -11.77 23.82
CA GLU A 102 -10.32 -10.45 23.58
C GLU A 102 -11.40 -9.44 23.16
N GLU A 103 -11.35 -8.22 23.73
CA GLU A 103 -12.39 -7.17 23.58
C GLU A 103 -12.62 -6.69 22.13
N HIS A 104 -11.77 -7.11 21.19
CA HIS A 104 -11.79 -6.73 19.78
C HIS A 104 -12.18 -7.94 18.90
N LEU A 105 -13.44 -8.39 19.02
CA LEU A 105 -14.02 -9.49 18.22
C LEU A 105 -14.12 -9.19 16.70
N GLU A 106 -13.71 -8.00 16.27
CA GLU A 106 -13.90 -7.42 14.94
C GLU A 106 -13.28 -8.21 13.76
N GLY A 107 -12.56 -9.31 14.02
CA GLY A 107 -12.05 -10.25 12.99
C GLY A 107 -12.21 -11.73 13.32
N LEU A 108 -13.09 -12.10 14.27
CA LEU A 108 -13.38 -13.49 14.63
C LEU A 108 -14.82 -13.91 14.29
N PHE A 109 -15.64 -13.00 13.74
CA PHE A 109 -17.02 -13.29 13.33
C PHE A 109 -17.09 -14.42 12.30
N GLU A 110 -16.10 -14.47 11.42
CA GLU A 110 -15.91 -15.46 10.35
C GLU A 110 -15.82 -16.88 10.91
N LEU A 111 -15.29 -17.04 12.13
CA LEU A 111 -15.21 -18.35 12.76
C LEU A 111 -16.61 -18.92 13.01
N VAL A 112 -17.62 -18.12 13.36
CA VAL A 112 -18.98 -18.62 13.60
C VAL A 112 -19.57 -19.28 12.34
N HIS A 113 -19.13 -18.86 11.15
CA HIS A 113 -19.62 -19.37 9.87
C HIS A 113 -18.91 -20.64 9.40
N LEU A 114 -17.74 -20.96 9.94
CA LEU A 114 -17.02 -22.18 9.58
C LEU A 114 -17.82 -23.44 9.94
N PRO A 115 -17.81 -24.48 9.08
CA PRO A 115 -18.43 -25.77 9.37
C PRO A 115 -17.99 -26.37 10.73
N PRO A 116 -18.83 -27.20 11.39
CA PRO A 116 -18.53 -27.78 12.71
C PRO A 116 -17.18 -28.51 12.82
N ASP A 117 -16.73 -29.14 11.75
CA ASP A 117 -15.48 -29.90 11.70
C ASP A 117 -14.28 -29.06 11.27
N MET A 118 -14.43 -27.74 11.16
CA MET A 118 -13.33 -26.82 10.86
C MET A 118 -12.90 -26.03 12.08
N ILE A 119 -11.59 -25.85 12.22
CA ILE A 119 -10.99 -24.97 13.22
C ILE A 119 -9.98 -24.04 12.54
N SER A 120 -9.61 -22.94 13.19
CA SER A 120 -8.51 -22.10 12.73
C SER A 120 -7.32 -22.18 13.69
N LEU A 121 -6.11 -22.23 13.15
CA LEU A 121 -4.87 -22.11 13.93
C LEU A 121 -4.42 -20.65 14.07
N THR A 122 -4.94 -19.77 13.21
CA THR A 122 -4.56 -18.35 13.16
C THR A 122 -5.77 -17.43 13.02
N TYR A 123 -5.57 -16.15 13.25
CA TYR A 123 -6.50 -15.11 12.82
C TYR A 123 -5.71 -13.93 12.21
N PRO A 124 -6.24 -13.32 11.13
CA PRO A 124 -5.61 -12.21 10.46
C PRO A 124 -5.69 -10.92 11.29
N THR A 125 -4.64 -10.11 11.28
CA THR A 125 -4.59 -8.80 11.95
C THR A 125 -3.79 -7.80 11.13
N GLY A 126 -4.41 -6.69 10.71
CA GLY A 126 -3.73 -5.63 9.95
C GLY A 126 -3.99 -5.68 8.44
N GLU A 127 -3.14 -4.99 7.68
CA GLU A 127 -3.26 -4.78 6.23
C GLU A 127 -2.83 -5.99 5.39
N TYR A 128 -3.38 -6.07 4.17
CA TYR A 128 -3.08 -7.10 3.19
C TYR A 128 -1.77 -6.79 2.46
N THR A 129 -0.94 -7.81 2.38
CA THR A 129 0.38 -7.88 1.75
C THR A 129 0.41 -9.12 0.85
N LEU A 130 1.41 -9.24 -0.02
CA LEU A 130 1.62 -10.43 -0.85
C LEU A 130 1.72 -11.72 -0.01
N TYR A 131 2.16 -11.60 1.24
CA TYR A 131 2.39 -12.73 2.14
C TYR A 131 1.28 -12.92 3.17
N GLY A 132 0.59 -11.89 3.66
CA GLY A 132 -0.42 -12.01 4.71
C GLY A 132 -1.44 -10.88 4.70
N PRO A 133 -2.50 -10.91 5.52
CA PRO A 133 -2.70 -11.84 6.62
C PRO A 133 -3.37 -13.15 6.16
N GLN A 134 -3.17 -14.25 6.91
CA GLN A 134 -3.61 -15.59 6.51
C GLN A 134 -4.46 -16.31 7.55
N TRP A 135 -5.51 -16.97 7.05
CA TRP A 135 -6.24 -18.00 7.79
C TRP A 135 -5.61 -19.38 7.55
N TRP A 136 -5.30 -20.09 8.64
CA TRP A 136 -4.84 -21.47 8.61
C TRP A 136 -5.95 -22.38 9.12
N LEU A 137 -6.83 -22.79 8.21
CA LEU A 137 -8.04 -23.54 8.55
C LEU A 137 -7.78 -25.04 8.46
N VAL A 138 -8.10 -25.79 9.50
CA VAL A 138 -7.96 -27.25 9.52
C VAL A 138 -9.34 -27.87 9.32
N ASP A 139 -9.50 -28.64 8.25
CA ASP A 139 -10.68 -29.48 8.04
C ASP A 139 -10.46 -30.84 8.70
N CYS A 140 -11.14 -31.08 9.82
CA CYS A 140 -11.03 -32.31 10.60
C CYS A 140 -11.68 -33.52 9.93
N LYS A 141 -12.47 -33.34 8.85
CA LYS A 141 -13.02 -34.45 8.06
C LYS A 141 -12.02 -34.95 7.04
N SER A 142 -11.42 -34.05 6.27
CA SER A 142 -10.44 -34.41 5.24
C SER A 142 -9.02 -34.56 5.80
N GLY A 143 -8.75 -34.02 6.99
CA GLY A 143 -7.42 -33.97 7.59
C GLY A 143 -6.46 -33.04 6.85
N ARG A 144 -6.99 -32.03 6.15
CA ARG A 144 -6.21 -31.07 5.34
C ARG A 144 -6.19 -29.69 6.00
N ILE A 145 -5.12 -28.95 5.72
CA ILE A 145 -4.98 -27.54 6.11
C ILE A 145 -5.20 -26.68 4.87
N VAL A 146 -6.12 -25.74 4.95
CA VAL A 146 -6.37 -24.72 3.93
C VAL A 146 -5.61 -23.47 4.31
N LYS A 147 -4.77 -23.00 3.39
CA LYS A 147 -4.04 -21.73 3.50
C LYS A 147 -4.83 -20.69 2.72
N TYR A 148 -5.49 -19.76 3.41
CA TYR A 148 -6.34 -18.77 2.77
C TYR A 148 -5.83 -17.35 3.03
N ALA A 149 -5.42 -16.69 1.95
CA ALA A 149 -5.04 -15.29 1.88
C ALA A 149 -6.14 -14.57 1.07
N GLY A 150 -7.16 -14.04 1.76
CA GLY A 150 -8.31 -13.38 1.14
C GLY A 150 -9.22 -12.83 2.24
N PRO A 151 -10.03 -11.79 1.99
CA PRO A 151 -10.69 -11.09 3.09
C PRO A 151 -11.85 -11.93 3.64
N PRO A 152 -12.16 -11.76 4.94
CA PRO A 152 -13.28 -10.85 5.20
C PRO A 152 -12.95 -9.87 6.33
N ARG A 153 -13.48 -8.65 6.19
CA ARG A 153 -13.82 -7.79 7.33
C ARG A 153 -15.29 -7.44 7.21
N GLY A 154 -16.05 -7.68 8.28
CA GLY A 154 -17.41 -7.17 8.47
C GLY A 154 -18.54 -8.18 8.17
N GLU A 155 -19.69 -7.97 8.83
CA GLU A 155 -20.89 -8.83 8.76
C GLU A 155 -21.45 -9.00 7.34
N ALA A 156 -21.27 -8.01 6.45
CA ALA A 156 -21.82 -8.01 5.09
C ALA A 156 -21.12 -8.99 4.13
N LEU A 157 -19.94 -9.52 4.46
CA LEU A 157 -19.10 -10.34 3.58
C LEU A 157 -18.90 -11.78 4.07
N ALA A 158 -19.57 -12.18 5.17
CA ALA A 158 -19.48 -13.53 5.73
C ALA A 158 -19.99 -14.64 4.77
N GLU A 159 -20.93 -14.31 3.87
CA GLU A 159 -21.39 -15.24 2.83
C GLU A 159 -20.33 -15.48 1.75
N GLU A 160 -19.53 -14.46 1.43
CA GLU A 160 -18.42 -14.57 0.48
C GLU A 160 -17.28 -15.40 1.08
N PHE A 161 -16.97 -15.22 2.36
CA PHE A 161 -15.97 -16.03 3.09
C PHE A 161 -16.18 -17.52 2.88
N GLU A 162 -17.40 -18.01 3.12
CA GLU A 162 -17.77 -19.43 3.01
C GLU A 162 -17.58 -19.99 1.60
N THR A 163 -17.62 -19.16 0.57
CA THR A 163 -17.44 -19.58 -0.83
C THR A 163 -16.01 -19.42 -1.31
N GLU A 164 -15.27 -18.44 -0.80
CA GLU A 164 -13.89 -18.14 -1.22
C GLU A 164 -12.84 -19.04 -0.57
N TRP A 165 -12.91 -19.30 0.75
CA TRP A 165 -11.89 -20.15 1.41
C TRP A 165 -11.89 -21.57 0.83
N LYS A 166 -13.05 -22.06 0.35
CA LYS A 166 -13.18 -23.38 -0.30
C LYS A 166 -12.44 -23.49 -1.63
N LYS A 167 -12.11 -22.37 -2.28
CA LYS A 167 -11.32 -22.32 -3.52
C LYS A 167 -9.81 -22.32 -3.24
N ALA A 168 -9.42 -22.01 -2.02
CA ALA A 168 -8.03 -21.88 -1.63
C ALA A 168 -7.31 -23.25 -1.66
N PRO A 169 -6.00 -23.26 -1.89
CA PRO A 169 -5.23 -24.49 -1.90
C PRO A 169 -5.28 -25.18 -0.53
N SER A 170 -5.39 -26.51 -0.56
CA SER A 170 -5.38 -27.35 0.64
C SER A 170 -4.20 -28.31 0.61
N TYR A 171 -3.63 -28.55 1.78
CA TYR A 171 -2.35 -29.24 1.97
C TYR A 171 -2.52 -30.37 2.98
N SER A 172 -1.68 -31.41 2.90
CA SER A 172 -1.51 -32.26 4.08
C SER A 172 -0.80 -31.49 5.20
N PRO A 173 -0.99 -31.83 6.49
CA PRO A 173 -0.34 -31.11 7.58
C PRO A 173 1.19 -31.07 7.46
N SER A 174 1.81 -32.17 7.02
CA SER A 174 3.27 -32.25 6.84
C SER A 174 3.76 -31.33 5.71
N GLU A 175 3.08 -31.30 4.57
CA GLU A 175 3.41 -30.39 3.46
C GLU A 175 3.24 -28.93 3.88
N PHE A 176 2.13 -28.62 4.54
CA PHE A 176 1.82 -27.27 5.02
C PHE A 176 2.90 -26.74 5.95
N PHE A 177 3.20 -27.48 7.04
CA PHE A 177 4.18 -27.05 8.02
C PHE A 177 5.60 -27.03 7.45
N ALA A 178 5.93 -27.91 6.48
CA ALA A 178 7.20 -27.83 5.77
C ALA A 178 7.29 -26.53 4.95
N GLU A 179 6.25 -26.17 4.20
CA GLU A 179 6.19 -24.94 3.39
C GLU A 179 6.37 -23.69 4.26
N VAL A 180 5.53 -23.50 5.29
CA VAL A 180 5.64 -22.33 6.18
C VAL A 180 6.92 -22.34 7.01
N THR A 181 7.55 -23.49 7.23
CA THR A 181 8.87 -23.52 7.86
C THR A 181 9.97 -23.11 6.89
N THR A 182 9.86 -23.44 5.60
CA THR A 182 10.87 -23.06 4.59
C THR A 182 10.86 -21.58 4.24
N MET A 183 9.72 -20.91 4.34
CA MET A 183 9.61 -19.47 4.12
C MET A 183 10.25 -18.67 5.28
N PHE A 184 10.30 -19.25 6.49
CA PHE A 184 10.87 -18.61 7.68
C PHE A 184 12.39 -18.40 7.56
N GLY A 185 12.82 -17.14 7.61
CA GLY A 185 14.23 -16.76 7.43
C GLY A 185 14.70 -16.86 5.98
N LYS A 186 13.76 -16.91 5.04
CA LYS A 186 13.97 -16.72 3.60
C LYS A 186 13.15 -15.52 3.13
N ASP A 187 11.82 -15.63 3.26
CA ASP A 187 10.85 -14.66 2.74
C ASP A 187 10.35 -13.73 3.85
N TYR A 188 10.41 -14.14 5.12
CA TYR A 188 10.09 -13.26 6.25
C TYR A 188 11.02 -13.46 7.46
N TYR A 189 11.24 -12.37 8.19
CA TYR A 189 12.10 -12.32 9.37
C TYR A 189 11.31 -11.82 10.57
N PRO A 190 11.35 -12.51 11.72
CA PRO A 190 10.58 -12.09 12.88
C PRO A 190 11.15 -10.80 13.48
N ILE A 191 10.29 -9.80 13.66
CA ILE A 191 10.55 -8.54 14.34
C ILE A 191 10.29 -8.75 15.82
N PRO A 192 11.32 -8.79 16.66
CA PRO A 192 11.10 -8.99 18.07
C PRO A 192 10.66 -7.66 18.71
N GLY A 193 9.56 -7.69 19.46
CA GLY A 193 9.05 -6.52 20.21
C GLY A 193 9.91 -6.19 21.44
N LEU A 194 11.23 -6.07 21.25
CA LEU A 194 12.23 -5.87 22.31
C LEU A 194 12.29 -4.43 22.81
N VAL A 195 11.76 -3.48 22.05
CA VAL A 195 11.82 -2.05 22.31
C VAL A 195 10.41 -1.52 22.59
N ASP A 196 10.27 -0.72 23.65
CA ASP A 196 8.99 -0.12 24.04
C ASP A 196 8.35 0.66 22.88
N GLY A 197 7.13 0.31 22.50
CA GLY A 197 6.37 0.96 21.43
C GLY A 197 6.44 0.25 20.08
N ILE A 198 7.27 -0.79 19.91
CA ILE A 198 7.36 -1.58 18.68
C ILE A 198 6.69 -2.94 18.90
N ALA A 199 5.65 -3.24 18.13
CA ALA A 199 4.91 -4.49 18.24
C ALA A 199 5.75 -5.66 17.69
N PRO A 200 5.71 -6.85 18.31
CA PRO A 200 6.22 -8.04 17.65
C PRO A 200 5.42 -8.28 16.37
N ASP A 201 6.09 -8.61 15.27
CA ASP A 201 5.49 -8.97 13.97
C ASP A 201 6.54 -9.66 13.08
N PHE A 202 6.33 -9.73 11.78
CA PHE A 202 7.29 -10.20 10.80
C PHE A 202 7.57 -9.12 9.73
N SER A 203 8.84 -8.97 9.37
CA SER A 203 9.25 -8.20 8.20
C SER A 203 9.09 -9.08 6.97
N THR A 204 8.50 -8.51 5.93
CA THR A 204 8.30 -9.13 4.61
C THR A 204 9.07 -8.35 3.54
N PRO A 205 9.33 -8.91 2.35
CA PRO A 205 10.15 -8.29 1.31
C PRO A 205 9.50 -7.04 0.69
N ASP A 206 8.17 -6.95 0.74
CA ASP A 206 7.39 -5.76 0.39
C ASP A 206 7.58 -4.61 1.38
N ARG A 207 8.02 -4.88 2.62
CA ARG A 207 8.52 -3.87 3.57
C ARG A 207 10.03 -3.67 3.41
N ARG A 208 10.45 -3.25 2.21
CA ARG A 208 11.88 -3.17 1.78
C ARG A 208 12.78 -2.47 2.80
N GLU A 209 12.27 -1.41 3.43
CA GLU A 209 13.02 -0.55 4.35
C GLU A 209 13.56 -1.26 5.60
N ILE A 210 12.80 -2.22 6.13
CA ILE A 210 13.14 -2.95 7.37
C ILE A 210 13.79 -4.29 7.03
N ALA A 211 13.33 -4.91 5.95
CA ALA A 211 13.70 -6.26 5.56
C ALA A 211 15.20 -6.39 5.33
N SER A 212 15.83 -5.45 4.63
CA SER A 212 17.27 -5.49 4.34
C SER A 212 18.13 -5.36 5.60
N SER A 213 17.83 -4.40 6.46
CA SER A 213 18.58 -4.19 7.71
C SER A 213 18.42 -5.35 8.70
N MET A 214 17.20 -5.90 8.79
CA MET A 214 16.95 -7.08 9.60
C MET A 214 17.64 -8.31 9.05
N TYR A 215 17.53 -8.54 7.74
CA TYR A 215 18.23 -9.62 7.05
C TYR A 215 19.73 -9.58 7.37
N GLN A 216 20.38 -8.43 7.16
CA GLN A 216 21.80 -8.25 7.45
C GLN A 216 22.13 -8.55 8.92
N THR A 217 21.30 -8.09 9.85
CA THR A 217 21.49 -8.35 11.28
C THR A 217 21.44 -9.85 11.61
N PHE A 218 20.46 -10.58 11.05
CA PHE A 218 20.36 -12.03 11.20
C PHE A 218 21.58 -12.74 10.58
N MET A 219 21.98 -12.37 9.36
CA MET A 219 23.10 -12.98 8.65
C MET A 219 24.44 -12.76 9.36
N LEU A 220 24.71 -11.53 9.82
CA LEU A 220 25.91 -11.19 10.60
C LEU A 220 25.97 -11.90 11.94
N ALA A 221 24.83 -12.31 12.49
CA ALA A 221 24.77 -13.13 13.68
C ALA A 221 24.95 -14.64 13.39
N GLY A 222 25.12 -15.06 12.14
CA GLY A 222 25.35 -16.46 11.75
C GLY A 222 24.09 -17.20 11.30
N TRP A 223 23.02 -16.49 10.94
CA TRP A 223 21.86 -17.08 10.29
C TRP A 223 22.21 -17.55 8.88
N GLN A 224 21.64 -18.65 8.45
CA GLN A 224 21.80 -19.21 7.10
C GLN A 224 20.50 -19.03 6.34
N HIS A 225 20.57 -18.31 5.23
CA HIS A 225 19.42 -18.00 4.38
C HIS A 225 18.62 -19.28 4.02
N GLY A 226 17.32 -19.27 4.33
CA GLY A 226 16.38 -20.39 4.13
C GLY A 226 16.65 -21.68 4.92
N ARG A 227 17.70 -21.73 5.76
CA ARG A 227 18.01 -22.89 6.62
C ARG A 227 17.78 -22.57 8.10
N GLY A 228 17.82 -21.30 8.46
CA GLY A 228 17.65 -20.82 9.83
C GLY A 228 18.99 -20.65 10.56
N PRO A 229 19.06 -20.83 11.89
CA PRO A 229 20.29 -20.61 12.64
C PRO A 229 21.39 -21.61 12.22
N GLY A 230 22.54 -21.11 11.78
CA GLY A 230 23.71 -21.92 11.49
C GLY A 230 24.45 -22.36 12.75
N PRO A 231 25.49 -23.22 12.64
CA PRO A 231 26.29 -23.67 13.78
C PRO A 231 27.00 -22.53 14.54
N ALA A 232 27.20 -21.39 13.87
CA ALA A 232 27.80 -20.19 14.43
C ALA A 232 26.77 -19.13 14.83
N PHE A 233 25.47 -19.45 14.84
CA PHE A 233 24.44 -18.47 15.14
C PHE A 233 24.49 -18.04 16.61
N ASP A 234 24.81 -16.76 16.83
CA ASP A 234 24.78 -16.14 18.15
C ASP A 234 23.43 -15.42 18.34
N ARG A 235 22.48 -16.16 18.92
CA ARG A 235 21.12 -15.66 19.20
C ARG A 235 21.12 -14.42 20.08
N GLU A 236 22.02 -14.35 21.07
CA GLU A 236 22.06 -13.25 22.03
C GLU A 236 22.66 -11.99 21.41
N LYS A 237 23.70 -12.15 20.57
CA LYS A 237 24.23 -11.06 19.75
C LYS A 237 23.17 -10.55 18.78
N CYS A 238 22.51 -11.44 18.04
CA CYS A 238 21.43 -11.08 17.11
C CYS A 238 20.34 -10.25 17.82
N ARG A 239 19.91 -10.70 19.00
CA ARG A 239 18.92 -10.01 19.82
C ARG A 239 19.35 -8.59 20.18
N LYS A 240 20.59 -8.42 20.65
CA LYS A 240 21.14 -7.10 21.02
C LYS A 240 21.29 -6.16 19.83
N ASP A 241 21.76 -6.68 18.70
CA ASP A 241 21.94 -5.89 17.49
C ASP A 241 20.58 -5.42 16.93
N LEU A 242 19.56 -6.30 16.94
CA LEU A 242 18.18 -5.94 16.59
C LEU A 242 17.59 -4.91 17.55
N GLU A 243 17.77 -5.08 18.87
CA GLU A 243 17.29 -4.12 19.87
C GLU A 243 17.95 -2.75 19.68
N ALA A 244 19.26 -2.71 19.41
CA ALA A 244 19.99 -1.47 19.15
C ALA A 244 19.50 -0.79 17.86
N PHE A 245 19.30 -1.55 16.78
CA PHE A 245 18.76 -1.06 15.51
C PHE A 245 17.36 -0.46 15.68
N LEU A 246 16.44 -1.21 16.32
CA LEU A 246 15.08 -0.78 16.56
C LEU A 246 15.00 0.45 17.47
N LYS A 247 15.85 0.53 18.49
CA LYS A 247 15.93 1.69 19.40
C LYS A 247 16.46 2.94 18.71
N ASP A 248 17.55 2.81 17.94
CA ASP A 248 18.12 3.93 17.19
C ASP A 248 17.10 4.49 16.18
N ARG A 249 16.33 3.62 15.51
CA ARG A 249 15.20 4.04 14.67
C ARG A 249 14.18 4.84 15.47
N GLN A 250 13.68 4.30 16.59
CA GLN A 250 12.70 5.00 17.43
C GLN A 250 13.23 6.36 17.93
N GLU A 251 14.52 6.44 18.28
CA GLU A 251 15.15 7.69 18.66
C GLU A 251 15.22 8.69 17.49
N ARG A 252 15.54 8.24 16.28
CA ARG A 252 15.53 9.08 15.07
C ARG A 252 14.13 9.59 14.77
N GLU A 253 13.11 8.73 14.85
CA GLU A 253 11.71 9.12 14.70
C GLU A 253 11.28 10.10 15.79
N SER A 254 11.69 9.88 17.06
CA SER A 254 11.43 10.83 18.15
C SER A 254 12.13 12.18 17.94
N ARG A 255 13.37 12.18 17.44
CA ARG A 255 14.11 13.40 17.07
C ARG A 255 13.43 14.12 15.92
N LYS A 256 12.94 13.40 14.90
CA LYS A 256 12.14 13.93 13.79
C LYS A 256 10.87 14.58 14.32
N ARG A 257 10.08 13.88 15.15
CA ARG A 257 8.87 14.43 15.80
C ARG A 257 9.16 15.66 16.65
N LYS A 258 10.27 15.68 17.41
CA LYS A 258 10.70 16.86 18.18
C LYS A 258 11.15 18.01 17.28
N ALA A 259 11.88 17.72 16.19
CA ALA A 259 12.31 18.72 15.22
C ALA A 259 11.11 19.34 14.48
N GLU A 260 10.13 18.52 14.11
CA GLU A 260 8.85 18.94 13.54
C GLU A 260 8.03 19.78 14.53
N ALA A 261 7.96 19.36 15.81
CA ALA A 261 7.31 20.14 16.86
C ALA A 261 8.00 21.49 17.10
N SER A 262 9.34 21.54 17.08
CA SER A 262 10.09 22.79 17.23
C SER A 262 9.98 23.71 16.01
N ARG A 263 9.81 23.15 14.80
CA ARG A 263 9.45 23.91 13.59
C ARG A 263 8.02 24.48 13.68
N HIS A 264 7.14 23.84 14.45
CA HIS A 264 5.79 24.33 14.73
C HIS A 264 5.77 25.58 15.62
N GLU A 265 6.73 25.73 16.56
CA GLU A 265 6.85 26.93 17.42
C GLU A 265 7.31 28.20 16.67
N PHE A 266 8.04 28.05 15.56
CA PHE A 266 8.51 29.18 14.73
C PHE A 266 7.63 29.47 13.51
N ARG A 267 6.43 28.88 13.44
CA ARG A 267 5.50 29.04 12.31
C ARG A 267 4.83 30.44 12.36
N PRO A 268 4.77 31.20 11.25
CA PRO A 268 3.79 32.27 11.12
C PRO A 268 2.39 31.66 11.31
N PRO A 269 1.40 32.42 11.84
CA PRO A 269 0.09 31.86 12.12
C PRO A 269 -0.50 31.23 10.85
N PRO A 270 -1.25 30.11 10.97
CA PRO A 270 -1.98 29.54 9.85
C PRO A 270 -2.82 30.65 9.20
N ARG A 271 -2.71 30.81 7.87
CA ARG A 271 -3.69 31.62 7.15
C ARG A 271 -5.06 30.99 7.42
N GLU A 272 -6.00 31.80 7.90
CA GLU A 272 -7.36 31.38 8.25
C GLU A 272 -7.92 30.44 7.16
N ARG A 273 -8.35 29.24 7.57
CA ARG A 273 -9.22 28.38 6.75
C ARG A 273 -10.43 29.23 6.37
N ARG A 274 -10.56 29.56 5.08
CA ARG A 274 -11.76 30.23 4.58
C ARG A 274 -12.91 29.24 4.60
N ASP A 275 -14.02 29.69 5.16
CA ASP A 275 -15.25 28.94 5.31
C ASP A 275 -15.71 28.39 3.94
N PRO A 276 -16.03 27.09 3.81
CA PRO A 276 -16.54 26.48 2.57
C PRO A 276 -17.74 27.17 1.95
N THR A 277 -18.48 27.96 2.73
CA THR A 277 -19.62 28.76 2.27
C THR A 277 -19.22 30.04 1.53
N THR A 278 -17.92 30.35 1.41
CA THR A 278 -17.40 31.56 0.74
C THR A 278 -16.82 31.32 -0.66
N TYR A 279 -16.89 30.11 -1.20
CA TYR A 279 -16.41 29.82 -2.56
C TYR A 279 -17.39 30.32 -3.64
N PRO A 280 -16.91 30.88 -4.77
CA PRO A 280 -17.79 31.39 -5.82
C PRO A 280 -18.60 30.26 -6.46
N ALA A 281 -19.89 30.50 -6.64
CA ALA A 281 -20.80 29.56 -7.28
C ALA A 281 -20.50 29.43 -8.78
N GLY A 282 -19.94 28.30 -9.22
CA GLY A 282 -20.01 27.83 -10.61
C GLY A 282 -18.71 27.33 -11.24
N TYR A 283 -18.87 26.57 -12.32
CA TYR A 283 -17.83 26.16 -13.27
C TYR A 283 -17.35 27.33 -14.13
N ASP A 284 -16.04 27.54 -14.17
CA ASP A 284 -15.35 28.45 -15.10
C ASP A 284 -14.25 27.68 -15.83
N ARG A 285 -14.46 27.47 -17.13
CA ARG A 285 -13.53 26.77 -18.01
C ARG A 285 -12.16 27.44 -18.04
N ASP A 286 -12.14 28.76 -18.12
CA ASP A 286 -10.90 29.50 -18.37
C ASP A 286 -10.01 29.48 -17.11
N VAL A 287 -10.61 29.40 -15.91
CA VAL A 287 -9.89 29.16 -14.66
C VAL A 287 -9.18 27.80 -14.66
N ILE A 288 -9.86 26.74 -15.07
CA ILE A 288 -9.29 25.39 -15.15
C ILE A 288 -8.17 25.35 -16.20
N VAL A 289 -8.43 25.87 -17.39
CA VAL A 289 -7.46 25.92 -18.49
C VAL A 289 -6.21 26.69 -18.08
N ALA A 290 -6.39 27.88 -17.50
CA ALA A 290 -5.27 28.70 -17.04
C ALA A 290 -4.49 28.03 -15.89
N GLY A 291 -5.20 27.40 -14.95
CA GLY A 291 -4.59 26.67 -13.83
C GLY A 291 -3.71 25.51 -14.31
N LEU A 292 -4.26 24.61 -15.14
CA LEU A 292 -3.53 23.47 -15.67
C LEU A 292 -2.38 23.91 -16.59
N THR A 293 -2.60 24.93 -17.42
CA THR A 293 -1.55 25.51 -18.27
C THR A 293 -0.38 26.01 -17.44
N LYS A 294 -0.66 26.81 -16.41
CA LYS A 294 0.36 27.33 -15.51
C LYS A 294 1.11 26.21 -14.79
N TYR A 295 0.41 25.15 -14.40
CA TYR A 295 1.03 23.97 -13.79
C TYR A 295 2.03 23.30 -14.72
N TYR A 296 1.63 22.95 -15.95
CA TYR A 296 2.53 22.36 -16.95
C TYR A 296 3.69 23.27 -17.32
N GLU A 297 3.45 24.58 -17.47
CA GLU A 297 4.51 25.55 -17.72
C GLU A 297 5.51 25.63 -16.56
N THR A 298 5.03 25.52 -15.31
CA THR A 298 5.91 25.49 -14.13
C THR A 298 6.77 24.23 -14.13
N LEU A 299 6.18 23.05 -14.42
CA LEU A 299 6.93 21.80 -14.58
C LEU A 299 8.00 21.88 -15.67
N ALA A 300 7.69 22.49 -16.83
CA ALA A 300 8.65 22.68 -17.91
C ALA A 300 9.76 23.68 -17.57
N GLN A 301 9.44 24.71 -16.77
CA GLN A 301 10.41 25.68 -16.27
C GLN A 301 11.36 25.05 -15.26
N MET A 302 10.89 24.06 -14.50
CA MET A 302 11.73 23.21 -13.67
C MET A 302 12.60 22.28 -14.52
N ALA A 303 13.55 21.61 -13.88
CA ALA A 303 14.49 20.71 -14.52
C ALA A 303 13.87 19.33 -14.77
N PHE A 304 12.70 19.29 -15.42
CA PHE A 304 11.91 18.06 -15.61
C PHE A 304 11.78 17.68 -17.08
N PHE A 305 11.01 18.44 -17.86
CA PHE A 305 10.81 18.20 -19.29
C PHE A 305 10.88 19.50 -20.12
N SER A 306 11.00 19.38 -21.44
CA SER A 306 11.08 20.54 -22.34
C SER A 306 9.72 21.21 -22.54
N ALA A 307 9.67 22.55 -22.53
CA ALA A 307 8.46 23.31 -22.84
C ALA A 307 7.84 22.98 -24.22
N SER A 308 8.64 22.42 -25.15
CA SER A 308 8.15 21.95 -26.45
C SER A 308 7.18 20.78 -26.37
N LEU A 309 7.16 20.04 -25.24
CA LEU A 309 6.20 18.96 -25.01
C LEU A 309 4.80 19.47 -24.67
N ILE A 310 4.64 20.74 -24.31
CA ILE A 310 3.33 21.31 -24.02
C ILE A 310 2.70 21.74 -25.34
N GLN A 311 1.62 21.05 -25.72
CA GLN A 311 0.81 21.40 -26.87
C GLN A 311 -0.37 22.26 -26.45
N TYR A 312 -0.45 23.45 -27.06
CA TYR A 312 -1.52 24.41 -26.82
C TYR A 312 -2.56 24.34 -27.93
N PRO A 313 -3.85 24.49 -27.62
CA PRO A 313 -4.89 24.53 -28.64
C PRO A 313 -4.69 25.73 -29.59
N PRO A 314 -4.56 25.51 -30.91
CA PRO A 314 -4.38 26.58 -31.87
C PRO A 314 -5.56 27.57 -31.82
N GLY A 315 -5.28 28.86 -31.66
CA GLY A 315 -6.34 29.87 -31.54
C GLY A 315 -7.21 29.73 -30.29
N GLY A 316 -6.74 29.01 -29.27
CA GLY A 316 -7.43 28.80 -28.01
C GLY A 316 -8.41 27.63 -28.00
N ARG A 317 -8.63 26.92 -29.13
CA ARG A 317 -9.51 25.75 -29.18
C ARG A 317 -9.05 24.70 -30.19
N TRP A 318 -9.00 23.44 -29.79
CA TRP A 318 -8.74 22.30 -30.68
C TRP A 318 -9.85 22.14 -31.73
N GLY A 319 -9.43 22.05 -32.99
CA GLY A 319 -10.32 21.86 -34.14
C GLY A 319 -10.92 20.46 -34.21
N ASP A 320 -11.92 20.27 -35.07
CA ASP A 320 -12.61 18.98 -35.21
C ASP A 320 -11.75 17.87 -35.84
N ASN A 321 -10.66 18.23 -36.52
CA ASN A 321 -9.72 17.31 -37.17
C ASN A 321 -8.44 17.09 -36.33
N THR A 322 -8.53 17.31 -35.02
CA THR A 322 -7.38 17.23 -34.11
C THR A 322 -7.85 16.82 -32.73
N PHE A 323 -9.04 17.28 -32.34
CA PHE A 323 -9.75 16.76 -31.19
C PHE A 323 -10.41 15.42 -31.48
N LEU A 324 -10.67 14.64 -30.44
CA LEU A 324 -11.35 13.35 -30.54
C LEU A 324 -12.69 13.44 -31.31
N PRO A 325 -12.99 12.49 -32.23
CA PRO A 325 -14.24 12.46 -32.98
C PRO A 325 -15.50 12.42 -32.10
N ALA A 326 -16.58 13.05 -32.57
CA ALA A 326 -17.82 13.21 -31.78
C ALA A 326 -18.55 11.90 -31.45
N ASP A 327 -18.37 10.84 -32.23
CA ASP A 327 -18.87 9.51 -31.92
C ASP A 327 -18.11 8.88 -30.74
N LYS A 328 -16.79 9.08 -30.66
CA LYS A 328 -15.95 8.60 -29.55
C LYS A 328 -16.26 9.35 -28.25
N THR A 329 -16.42 10.68 -28.28
CA THR A 329 -16.81 11.44 -27.08
C THR A 329 -18.18 10.99 -26.54
N ARG A 330 -19.11 10.59 -27.43
CA ARG A 330 -20.39 10.00 -27.02
C ARG A 330 -20.23 8.61 -26.40
N LEU A 331 -19.31 7.79 -26.91
CA LEU A 331 -18.98 6.50 -26.30
C LEU A 331 -18.43 6.65 -24.88
N LEU A 332 -17.60 7.67 -24.65
CA LEU A 332 -17.09 8.03 -23.32
C LEU A 332 -18.16 8.62 -22.38
N GLY A 333 -19.35 8.91 -22.89
CA GLY A 333 -20.46 9.42 -22.10
C GLY A 333 -20.33 10.89 -21.69
N PHE A 334 -19.44 11.66 -22.31
CA PHE A 334 -19.22 13.07 -21.99
C PHE A 334 -20.34 13.98 -22.49
N ASN A 335 -20.73 14.95 -21.67
CA ASN A 335 -21.64 16.02 -22.08
C ASN A 335 -20.92 17.15 -22.85
N ASP A 336 -21.69 18.06 -23.45
CA ASP A 336 -21.15 19.16 -24.26
C ASP A 336 -20.20 20.08 -23.48
N ARG A 337 -20.37 20.21 -22.16
CA ARG A 337 -19.52 21.06 -21.32
C ARG A 337 -18.14 20.43 -21.11
N VAL A 338 -18.08 19.11 -20.86
CA VAL A 338 -16.83 18.36 -20.82
C VAL A 338 -16.11 18.45 -22.16
N VAL A 339 -16.83 18.21 -23.27
CA VAL A 339 -16.24 18.30 -24.61
C VAL A 339 -15.71 19.72 -24.90
N ASP A 340 -16.42 20.77 -24.47
CA ASP A 340 -15.92 22.14 -24.59
C ASP A 340 -14.65 22.36 -23.74
N LEU A 341 -14.61 21.90 -22.48
CA LEU A 341 -13.41 21.98 -21.64
C LEU A 341 -12.20 21.32 -22.31
N LEU A 342 -12.34 20.05 -22.69
CA LEU A 342 -11.26 19.25 -23.27
C LEU A 342 -10.68 19.87 -24.55
N ARG A 343 -11.47 20.64 -25.28
CA ARG A 343 -11.00 21.38 -26.47
C ARG A 343 -10.16 22.61 -26.15
N HIS A 344 -10.14 23.08 -24.91
CA HIS A 344 -9.36 24.24 -24.50
C HIS A 344 -8.17 23.87 -23.59
N LEU A 345 -8.09 22.62 -23.11
CA LEU A 345 -6.97 22.18 -22.29
C LEU A 345 -5.65 22.11 -23.09
N PRO A 346 -4.52 22.43 -22.46
CA PRO A 346 -3.21 22.01 -22.97
C PRO A 346 -3.03 20.49 -22.79
N TYR A 347 -2.32 19.86 -23.71
CA TYR A 347 -1.97 18.43 -23.63
C TYR A 347 -0.45 18.27 -23.66
N LEU A 348 0.05 17.24 -23.00
CA LEU A 348 1.45 16.83 -23.14
C LEU A 348 1.61 15.93 -24.36
N ASP A 349 2.67 16.17 -25.13
CA ASP A 349 3.07 15.37 -26.28
C ASP A 349 3.84 14.13 -25.86
N VAL A 350 3.95 13.20 -26.80
CA VAL A 350 4.68 11.94 -26.67
C VAL A 350 6.15 12.19 -27.01
N ASP A 351 7.08 11.82 -26.14
CA ASP A 351 8.52 11.96 -26.42
C ASP A 351 9.09 10.75 -27.15
N GLU A 352 8.87 10.68 -28.48
CA GLU A 352 9.26 9.57 -29.37
C GLU A 352 10.74 9.14 -29.30
N THR A 353 11.59 9.88 -28.60
CA THR A 353 13.01 9.55 -28.40
C THR A 353 13.22 8.38 -27.43
N HIS A 354 12.19 7.98 -26.68
CA HIS A 354 12.25 6.87 -25.74
C HIS A 354 11.09 5.87 -25.94
N GLU A 355 11.35 4.57 -25.79
CA GLU A 355 10.32 3.53 -26.00
C GLU A 355 9.13 3.67 -25.03
N ASP A 356 9.37 4.22 -23.83
CA ASP A 356 8.35 4.53 -22.84
C ASP A 356 8.16 6.05 -22.72
N ASN A 357 7.21 6.57 -23.49
CA ASN A 357 6.96 8.00 -23.74
C ASN A 357 6.28 8.77 -22.57
N ARG A 358 6.48 8.34 -21.33
CA ARG A 358 5.66 8.78 -20.19
C ARG A 358 6.26 9.98 -19.45
N TRP A 359 5.42 10.95 -19.12
CA TRP A 359 5.74 12.13 -18.31
C TRP A 359 4.66 12.31 -17.24
N PRO A 360 4.83 11.79 -16.02
CA PRO A 360 3.80 11.91 -15.01
C PRO A 360 3.65 13.35 -14.55
N VAL A 361 2.42 13.69 -14.18
CA VAL A 361 2.04 15.03 -13.75
C VAL A 361 1.95 15.15 -12.23
N ILE A 362 1.83 14.04 -11.50
CA ILE A 362 1.92 13.95 -10.04
C ILE A 362 2.27 12.51 -9.66
N GLY A 363 3.20 12.28 -8.72
CA GLY A 363 3.62 10.92 -8.37
C GLY A 363 4.00 10.12 -9.62
N ARG A 364 3.21 9.07 -9.90
CA ARG A 364 3.26 8.21 -11.09
C ARG A 364 2.08 8.38 -12.05
N SER A 365 1.21 9.33 -11.81
CA SER A 365 -0.01 9.56 -12.59
C SER A 365 0.29 10.18 -13.95
N GLU A 366 -0.20 9.55 -15.01
CA GLU A 366 -0.01 10.01 -16.38
C GLU A 366 -1.08 11.06 -16.78
N PRO A 367 -0.74 12.03 -17.64
CA PRO A 367 -1.71 12.99 -18.18
C PRO A 367 -2.64 12.31 -19.18
N GLN A 368 -3.95 12.57 -19.07
CA GLN A 368 -4.91 12.04 -20.02
C GLN A 368 -4.97 12.91 -21.28
N ARG A 369 -4.78 12.29 -22.45
CA ARG A 369 -4.82 12.96 -23.76
C ARG A 369 -6.10 12.63 -24.53
N TYR A 370 -6.86 13.65 -24.93
CA TYR A 370 -8.12 13.50 -25.68
C TYR A 370 -8.04 14.07 -27.11
N LEU A 371 -6.89 13.93 -27.75
CA LEU A 371 -6.65 14.32 -29.14
C LEU A 371 -6.76 13.10 -30.07
N GLU A 372 -7.00 13.36 -31.36
CA GLU A 372 -7.22 12.33 -32.40
C GLU A 372 -6.03 11.40 -32.59
N ASP A 373 -4.82 11.86 -32.26
CA ASP A 373 -3.58 11.09 -32.34
C ASP A 373 -3.38 10.11 -31.18
N ASN A 374 -4.27 10.10 -30.18
CA ASN A 374 -4.27 9.06 -29.15
C ASN A 374 -4.87 7.77 -29.73
N SER A 375 -4.02 6.80 -30.08
CA SER A 375 -4.41 5.51 -30.66
C SER A 375 -5.35 4.70 -29.76
N GLU A 376 -5.20 4.78 -28.43
CA GLU A 376 -6.09 4.07 -27.49
C GLU A 376 -7.54 4.57 -27.58
N LEU A 377 -7.72 5.89 -27.70
CA LEU A 377 -9.05 6.48 -27.82
C LEU A 377 -9.59 6.48 -29.25
N ASN A 378 -8.73 6.58 -30.26
CA ASN A 378 -9.17 6.71 -31.64
C ASN A 378 -9.32 5.35 -32.34
N GLU A 379 -8.31 4.49 -32.25
CA GLU A 379 -8.28 3.21 -32.95
C GLU A 379 -8.88 2.08 -32.10
N ASN A 380 -8.53 2.04 -30.81
CA ASN A 380 -8.89 0.90 -29.95
C ASN A 380 -10.27 1.02 -29.30
N LEU A 381 -10.80 2.23 -29.10
CA LEU A 381 -12.11 2.44 -28.47
C LEU A 381 -13.27 2.10 -29.43
N THR A 382 -13.96 1.00 -29.18
CA THR A 382 -15.18 0.58 -29.90
C THR A 382 -16.39 0.59 -28.97
N ALA A 383 -17.61 0.52 -29.54
CA ALA A 383 -18.83 0.54 -28.74
C ALA A 383 -18.92 -0.60 -27.71
N ASP A 384 -18.35 -1.78 -28.02
CA ASP A 384 -18.26 -2.92 -27.10
C ASP A 384 -17.13 -2.79 -26.06
N LYS A 385 -16.19 -1.85 -26.25
CA LYS A 385 -15.10 -1.55 -25.32
C LYS A 385 -15.38 -0.33 -24.45
N ALA A 386 -16.37 0.48 -24.79
CA ALA A 386 -16.78 1.66 -24.03
C ALA A 386 -17.70 1.33 -22.83
N THR A 387 -17.59 0.14 -22.24
CA THR A 387 -18.27 -0.16 -20.97
C THR A 387 -17.45 0.36 -19.80
N PRO A 388 -18.06 0.80 -18.70
CA PRO A 388 -17.34 1.30 -17.53
C PRO A 388 -16.21 0.37 -17.05
N GLU A 389 -16.47 -0.94 -17.00
CA GLU A 389 -15.50 -1.94 -16.54
C GLU A 389 -14.29 -2.03 -17.47
N ARG A 390 -14.49 -1.89 -18.79
CA ARG A 390 -13.41 -1.92 -19.77
C ARG A 390 -12.63 -0.62 -19.82
N LEU A 391 -13.31 0.52 -19.68
CA LEU A 391 -12.65 1.82 -19.57
C LEU A 391 -11.76 1.87 -18.33
N CYS A 392 -12.21 1.27 -17.22
CA CYS A 392 -11.42 1.07 -16.01
C CYS A 392 -10.23 0.13 -16.23
N ALA A 393 -10.48 -1.07 -16.78
CA ALA A 393 -9.43 -2.06 -17.02
C ALA A 393 -8.33 -1.58 -17.99
N HIS A 394 -8.64 -0.63 -18.86
CA HIS A 394 -7.67 0.00 -19.78
C HIS A 394 -7.05 1.29 -19.23
N GLY A 395 -7.27 1.64 -17.96
CA GLY A 395 -6.66 2.81 -17.33
C GLY A 395 -7.14 4.15 -17.90
N LEU A 396 -8.34 4.20 -18.51
CA LEU A 396 -8.94 5.45 -19.00
C LEU A 396 -9.83 6.12 -17.95
N PHE A 397 -10.39 5.31 -17.05
CA PHE A 397 -11.30 5.75 -15.98
C PHE A 397 -10.87 5.12 -14.65
N PRO A 398 -11.05 5.82 -13.51
CA PRO A 398 -10.68 5.30 -12.19
C PRO A 398 -11.62 4.23 -11.64
N PHE A 399 -12.83 4.10 -12.20
CA PHE A 399 -13.92 3.32 -11.60
C PHE A 399 -14.57 2.39 -12.62
N ALA A 400 -14.96 1.20 -12.16
CA ALA A 400 -15.76 0.26 -12.95
C ALA A 400 -17.26 0.66 -12.99
N GLU A 401 -17.68 1.63 -12.19
CA GLU A 401 -18.99 2.23 -12.17
C GLU A 401 -19.14 3.32 -13.25
N LYS A 402 -20.35 3.47 -13.78
CA LYS A 402 -20.64 4.52 -14.76
C LYS A 402 -20.58 5.91 -14.12
N MET A 403 -19.55 6.69 -14.47
CA MET A 403 -19.42 8.08 -14.04
C MET A 403 -20.51 9.00 -14.64
N PRO A 404 -20.94 10.03 -13.90
CA PRO A 404 -21.79 11.09 -14.43
C PRO A 404 -21.16 11.79 -15.64
N ASP A 405 -21.98 12.21 -16.60
CA ASP A 405 -21.55 12.80 -17.88
C ASP A 405 -20.78 14.13 -17.79
N GLY A 406 -20.80 14.76 -16.61
CA GLY A 406 -20.09 15.99 -16.29
C GLY A 406 -18.75 15.79 -15.59
N LEU A 407 -18.38 14.54 -15.27
CA LEU A 407 -17.09 14.19 -14.70
C LEU A 407 -16.13 13.72 -15.78
N VAL A 408 -14.88 14.19 -15.73
CA VAL A 408 -13.84 13.80 -16.69
C VAL A 408 -12.48 13.62 -16.02
N PRO A 409 -11.85 12.44 -16.13
CA PRO A 409 -10.45 12.25 -15.75
C PRO A 409 -9.52 13.10 -16.63
N ILE A 410 -8.54 13.77 -16.04
CA ILE A 410 -7.52 14.53 -16.78
C ILE A 410 -6.09 14.07 -16.46
N ALA A 411 -5.93 13.29 -15.39
CA ALA A 411 -4.71 12.60 -15.04
C ALA A 411 -5.07 11.32 -14.27
N GLY A 412 -4.25 10.29 -14.41
CA GLY A 412 -4.43 8.99 -13.77
C GLY A 412 -3.99 7.85 -14.69
N GLY A 413 -4.00 6.63 -14.16
CA GLY A 413 -3.48 5.46 -14.86
C GLY A 413 -1.95 5.43 -14.87
N GLY A 414 -1.36 4.39 -14.29
CA GLY A 414 -0.02 3.91 -14.62
C GLY A 414 -0.16 2.58 -15.36
N GLY A 415 0.84 2.17 -16.15
CA GLY A 415 0.77 0.94 -16.95
C GLY A 415 0.43 -0.33 -16.14
N GLU A 416 0.11 -1.41 -16.85
CA GLU A 416 -0.27 -2.72 -16.28
C GLU A 416 0.55 -3.06 -15.01
N GLY A 417 -0.14 -3.11 -13.86
CA GLY A 417 0.45 -3.51 -12.59
C GLY A 417 0.80 -2.39 -11.59
N SER A 418 0.55 -1.11 -11.91
CA SER A 418 0.74 -0.02 -10.95
C SER A 418 -0.59 0.49 -10.36
N ASP A 419 -0.95 -0.02 -9.17
CA ASP A 419 -2.08 0.45 -8.36
C ASP A 419 -1.82 1.81 -7.65
N SER A 420 -0.78 2.56 -8.04
CA SER A 420 -0.17 3.65 -7.22
C SER A 420 -0.30 5.08 -7.76
N GLY A 421 -1.21 5.35 -8.71
CA GLY A 421 -1.39 6.69 -9.31
C GLY A 421 -2.61 7.45 -8.77
N GLU A 422 -2.41 8.71 -8.36
CA GLU A 422 -3.47 9.67 -8.03
C GLU A 422 -4.27 10.08 -9.28
N TRP A 423 -5.59 9.95 -9.25
CA TRP A 423 -6.50 10.37 -10.31
C TRP A 423 -7.01 11.80 -10.08
N TRP A 424 -6.98 12.62 -11.12
CA TRP A 424 -7.60 13.95 -11.13
C TRP A 424 -8.84 13.93 -12.01
N ILE A 425 -10.00 14.16 -11.41
CA ILE A 425 -11.29 14.13 -12.09
C ILE A 425 -11.93 15.51 -11.97
N ILE A 426 -12.21 16.16 -13.09
CA ILE A 426 -12.90 17.45 -13.10
C ILE A 426 -14.41 17.23 -13.10
N ASP A 427 -15.09 17.85 -12.14
CA ASP A 427 -16.54 18.05 -12.16
C ASP A 427 -16.89 19.38 -12.83
N THR A 428 -17.34 19.32 -14.08
CA THR A 428 -17.76 20.49 -14.85
C THR A 428 -19.13 21.04 -14.43
N ASN A 429 -19.88 20.35 -13.59
CA ASN A 429 -21.12 20.87 -13.00
C ASN A 429 -20.84 21.72 -11.77
N ALA A 430 -19.87 21.32 -10.95
CA ALA A 430 -19.51 22.02 -9.72
C ALA A 430 -18.33 22.99 -9.88
N GLY A 431 -17.50 22.85 -10.92
CA GLY A 431 -16.26 23.62 -11.06
C GLY A 431 -15.16 23.15 -10.11
N THR A 432 -15.17 21.85 -9.78
CA THR A 432 -14.27 21.25 -8.79
C THR A 432 -13.40 20.15 -9.39
N VAL A 433 -12.33 19.80 -8.68
CA VAL A 433 -11.48 18.65 -8.93
C VAL A 433 -11.69 17.65 -7.79
N ILE A 434 -11.97 16.41 -8.15
CA ILE A 434 -11.97 15.26 -7.26
C ILE A 434 -10.59 14.62 -7.43
N VAL A 435 -9.86 14.52 -6.32
CA VAL A 435 -8.59 13.82 -6.26
C VAL A 435 -8.90 12.45 -5.65
N TYR A 436 -8.61 11.39 -6.39
CA TYR A 436 -8.90 10.03 -5.99
C TYR A 436 -7.64 9.19 -6.00
N ASP A 437 -7.40 8.48 -4.91
CA ASP A 437 -6.32 7.51 -4.77
C ASP A 437 -6.92 6.16 -4.34
N ALA A 438 -6.42 5.07 -4.91
CA ALA A 438 -6.98 3.73 -4.79
C ALA A 438 -6.83 3.21 -3.35
N GLY A 439 -7.81 3.52 -2.49
CA GLY A 439 -7.81 3.09 -1.09
C GLY A 439 -8.48 4.07 -0.12
N ASN A 440 -8.61 5.34 -0.51
CA ASN A 440 -8.97 6.41 0.44
C ASN A 440 -10.43 6.86 0.36
N LYS A 441 -11.34 6.11 1.00
CA LYS A 441 -12.70 6.59 1.26
C LYS A 441 -12.71 7.59 2.42
N GLN A 442 -12.64 8.87 2.11
CA GLN A 442 -12.62 9.97 3.09
C GLN A 442 -14.01 10.38 3.58
N VAL A 443 -15.06 10.05 2.83
CA VAL A 443 -16.46 10.38 3.17
C VAL A 443 -17.17 9.11 3.65
N GLN A 444 -17.39 9.00 4.96
CA GLN A 444 -17.95 7.79 5.60
C GLN A 444 -19.31 7.37 5.00
N ASP A 445 -20.21 8.33 4.76
CA ASP A 445 -21.57 8.07 4.27
C ASP A 445 -21.69 8.02 2.74
N ALA A 446 -20.58 8.12 2.00
CA ALA A 446 -20.65 8.08 0.54
C ALA A 446 -21.09 6.69 0.04
N PRO A 447 -22.01 6.59 -0.93
CA PRO A 447 -22.44 5.32 -1.48
C PRO A 447 -21.27 4.55 -2.14
N ASN A 448 -21.24 3.23 -1.97
CA ASN A 448 -20.18 2.40 -2.57
C ASN A 448 -20.32 2.29 -4.09
N ASP A 449 -21.54 2.43 -4.63
CA ASP A 449 -21.83 2.45 -6.07
C ASP A 449 -21.57 3.82 -6.73
N GLN A 450 -21.07 4.79 -5.97
CA GLN A 450 -20.73 6.14 -6.45
C GLN A 450 -19.36 6.57 -5.92
N PRO A 451 -18.27 5.90 -6.35
CA PRO A 451 -16.93 6.09 -5.80
C PRO A 451 -16.36 7.50 -5.99
N TRP A 452 -16.83 8.26 -6.98
CA TRP A 452 -16.49 9.68 -7.13
C TRP A 452 -17.01 10.58 -5.99
N LEU A 453 -17.82 10.06 -5.06
CA LEU A 453 -18.25 10.76 -3.85
C LEU A 453 -17.42 10.41 -2.61
N TRP A 454 -16.47 9.48 -2.74
CA TRP A 454 -15.65 9.02 -1.61
C TRP A 454 -14.66 10.06 -1.12
N THR A 455 -14.23 10.97 -2.00
CA THR A 455 -13.34 12.08 -1.64
C THR A 455 -14.06 13.42 -1.80
N PRO A 456 -13.83 14.39 -0.90
CA PRO A 456 -14.44 15.70 -0.99
C PRO A 456 -13.87 16.47 -2.21
N PRO A 457 -14.73 17.02 -3.08
CA PRO A 457 -14.27 17.81 -4.22
C PRO A 457 -13.63 19.14 -3.77
N ARG A 458 -12.62 19.60 -4.51
CA ARG A 458 -11.87 20.85 -4.28
C ARG A 458 -12.15 21.87 -5.38
N PRO A 459 -12.27 23.18 -5.10
CA PRO A 459 -12.41 24.18 -6.15
C PRO A 459 -11.22 24.15 -7.13
N ALA A 460 -11.48 24.00 -8.43
CA ALA A 460 -10.43 23.69 -9.40
C ALA A 460 -9.34 24.77 -9.48
N GLY A 461 -9.71 26.06 -9.42
CA GLY A 461 -8.74 27.15 -9.44
C GLY A 461 -7.78 27.10 -8.25
N LEU A 462 -8.30 26.91 -7.04
CA LEU A 462 -7.47 26.81 -5.82
C LEU A 462 -6.60 25.56 -5.82
N PHE A 463 -7.11 24.46 -6.37
CA PHE A 463 -6.35 23.23 -6.52
C PHE A 463 -5.09 23.44 -7.39
N PHE A 464 -5.24 24.00 -8.59
CA PHE A 464 -4.07 24.26 -9.46
C PHE A 464 -3.16 25.35 -8.92
N GLU A 465 -3.69 26.38 -8.25
CA GLU A 465 -2.86 27.37 -7.54
C GLU A 465 -1.99 26.72 -6.46
N ALA A 466 -2.57 25.83 -5.64
CA ALA A 466 -1.84 25.11 -4.60
C ALA A 466 -0.76 24.17 -5.17
N LEU A 467 -1.02 23.52 -6.31
CA LEU A 467 -0.02 22.71 -7.02
C LEU A 467 1.17 23.55 -7.48
N VAL A 468 0.91 24.70 -8.10
CA VAL A 468 1.96 25.63 -8.52
C VAL A 468 2.75 26.14 -7.32
N ASP A 469 2.09 26.51 -6.23
CA ASP A 469 2.75 26.94 -4.99
C ASP A 469 3.61 25.81 -4.38
N SER A 470 3.15 24.56 -4.49
CA SER A 470 3.90 23.38 -4.02
C SER A 470 5.18 23.14 -4.82
N LEU A 471 5.15 23.34 -6.13
CA LEU A 471 6.36 23.31 -6.98
C LEU A 471 7.34 24.44 -6.63
N HIS A 472 6.84 25.67 -6.40
CA HIS A 472 7.69 26.80 -6.02
C HIS A 472 8.34 26.63 -4.64
N SER A 473 7.63 25.99 -3.71
CA SER A 473 8.11 25.72 -2.35
C SER A 473 8.92 24.43 -2.22
N LEU A 474 8.95 23.60 -3.27
CA LEU A 474 9.53 22.25 -3.29
C LEU A 474 8.84 21.29 -2.30
N ASP A 475 7.53 21.49 -2.08
CA ASP A 475 6.66 20.45 -1.51
C ASP A 475 6.30 19.40 -2.58
N LEU A 476 6.40 19.77 -3.87
CA LEU A 476 6.45 18.86 -5.02
C LEU A 476 7.78 19.03 -5.76
N VAL A 477 8.45 17.91 -6.06
CA VAL A 477 9.80 17.86 -6.63
C VAL A 477 9.80 16.99 -7.88
N PRO A 478 9.78 17.60 -9.07
CA PRO A 478 9.91 16.88 -10.34
C PRO A 478 11.33 16.35 -10.54
N LEU A 479 11.43 15.10 -10.98
CA LEU A 479 12.68 14.37 -11.15
C LEU A 479 12.80 13.82 -12.58
N PRO A 480 13.82 14.28 -13.35
CA PRO A 480 14.05 13.80 -14.72
C PRO A 480 14.50 12.33 -14.71
N ARG A 481 14.52 11.66 -15.86
CA ARG A 481 14.97 10.26 -15.98
C ARG A 481 16.46 10.10 -15.61
N PRO A 482 16.89 8.98 -14.99
CA PRO A 482 18.31 8.67 -14.86
C PRO A 482 18.93 8.33 -16.22
N ASP A 483 20.25 8.49 -16.33
CA ASP A 483 21.04 8.10 -17.51
C ASP A 483 21.64 6.70 -17.27
N THR A 484 20.83 5.65 -17.45
CA THR A 484 21.22 4.24 -17.32
C THR A 484 20.80 3.43 -18.55
N GLU A 485 21.57 2.40 -18.93
CA GLU A 485 21.29 1.53 -20.11
C GLU A 485 20.12 0.54 -19.87
N GLY A 486 19.32 0.71 -18.81
CA GLY A 486 18.18 -0.15 -18.44
C GLY A 486 16.83 0.56 -18.57
N ALA A 487 15.89 -0.06 -19.28
CA ALA A 487 14.63 0.54 -19.73
C ALA A 487 13.52 0.70 -18.64
N GLU A 488 13.84 0.55 -17.34
CA GLU A 488 12.79 0.40 -16.30
C GLU A 488 12.59 1.63 -15.39
N TYR A 489 13.38 2.70 -15.53
CA TYR A 489 13.31 3.87 -14.63
C TYR A 489 12.63 5.09 -15.26
N TYR A 490 11.42 5.41 -14.79
CA TYR A 490 10.57 6.49 -15.28
C TYR A 490 10.88 7.86 -14.65
N PRO A 491 10.56 8.99 -15.31
CA PRO A 491 10.51 10.29 -14.64
C PRO A 491 9.40 10.28 -13.59
N GLU A 492 9.54 11.04 -12.50
CA GLU A 492 8.56 11.06 -11.39
C GLU A 492 8.40 12.47 -10.82
N VAL A 493 7.28 12.74 -10.14
CA VAL A 493 7.10 13.97 -9.35
C VAL A 493 6.87 13.58 -7.89
N TRP A 494 7.88 13.76 -7.05
CA TRP A 494 7.80 13.39 -5.64
C TRP A 494 7.12 14.45 -4.78
N GLY A 495 6.55 14.02 -3.66
CA GLY A 495 5.92 14.88 -2.65
C GLY A 495 4.40 14.70 -2.57
N ALA A 496 3.76 15.45 -1.67
CA ALA A 496 2.33 15.38 -1.42
C ALA A 496 1.71 16.79 -1.33
N ILE A 497 0.46 16.94 -1.79
CA ILE A 497 -0.27 18.20 -1.71
C ILE A 497 -0.65 18.45 -0.24
N ARG A 498 -0.04 19.46 0.40
CA ARG A 498 -0.38 19.84 1.79
C ARG A 498 -1.81 20.37 1.89
N GLU A 499 -2.74 19.54 2.36
CA GLU A 499 -4.03 20.03 2.84
C GLU A 499 -4.05 20.11 4.36
N GLY A 500 -4.47 21.27 4.87
CA GLY A 500 -4.50 21.56 6.29
C GLY A 500 -5.63 20.86 7.04
N LYS A 501 -5.80 19.54 6.91
CA LYS A 501 -6.49 18.67 7.88
C LYS A 501 -5.45 17.78 8.56
N GLU A 502 -5.51 17.77 9.87
CA GLU A 502 -4.88 16.78 10.75
C GLU A 502 -5.52 15.43 10.44
N GLU A 503 -4.94 14.67 9.53
CA GLU A 503 -4.90 13.21 9.59
C GLU A 503 -3.41 12.88 9.46
N GLU A 504 -2.81 12.68 10.64
CA GLU A 504 -1.62 11.85 10.78
C GLU A 504 -2.00 10.48 10.23
N ASP A 505 -1.37 10.08 9.13
CA ASP A 505 -0.86 8.73 8.84
C ASP A 505 -0.51 8.67 7.33
N GLU A 506 0.60 7.99 7.00
CA GLU A 506 1.05 7.67 5.63
C GLU A 506 1.78 8.72 4.76
N VAL A 507 2.60 9.61 5.36
CA VAL A 507 3.81 10.12 4.65
C VAL A 507 5.02 10.04 5.57
N ALA A 508 5.30 8.84 6.06
CA ALA A 508 6.49 8.54 6.83
C ALA A 508 6.87 7.06 6.71
N ASP A 509 7.01 6.56 5.48
CA ASP A 509 7.81 5.35 5.26
C ASP A 509 9.09 5.74 4.51
N SER A 510 10.20 5.29 5.05
CA SER A 510 11.61 5.54 4.77
C SER A 510 12.20 6.89 5.22
N GLY A 511 13.05 6.81 6.25
CA GLY A 511 14.03 7.86 6.54
C GLY A 511 15.08 8.03 5.42
N ILE A 512 15.10 7.14 4.42
CA ILE A 512 15.94 7.23 3.23
C ILE A 512 15.24 8.07 2.17
N GLU A 513 13.98 7.80 1.76
CA GLU A 513 13.28 8.68 0.79
C GLU A 513 13.08 10.09 1.33
N ALA A 514 12.88 10.28 2.64
CA ALA A 514 12.84 11.63 3.21
C ALA A 514 14.18 12.38 3.09
N CYS A 515 15.32 11.69 3.20
CA CYS A 515 16.65 12.28 3.01
C CYS A 515 16.92 12.53 1.51
N VAL A 516 16.61 11.55 0.66
CA VAL A 516 16.76 11.62 -0.80
C VAL A 516 15.85 12.72 -1.39
N PHE A 517 14.63 12.89 -0.87
CA PHE A 517 13.75 14.01 -1.22
C PHE A 517 14.36 15.37 -0.82
N LEU A 518 14.98 15.46 0.36
CA LEU A 518 15.65 16.69 0.81
C LEU A 518 16.88 17.00 -0.04
N ASP A 519 17.65 15.99 -0.44
CA ASP A 519 18.81 16.15 -1.33
C ASP A 519 18.37 16.67 -2.70
N ALA A 520 17.29 16.12 -3.28
CA ALA A 520 16.69 16.64 -4.51
C ALA A 520 16.20 18.10 -4.37
N CYS A 521 15.58 18.44 -3.23
CA CYS A 521 15.20 19.82 -2.93
C CYS A 521 16.42 20.75 -2.88
N ASP A 522 17.51 20.30 -2.25
CA ASP A 522 18.73 21.08 -2.09
C ASP A 522 19.43 21.31 -3.43
N ILE A 523 19.43 20.32 -4.34
CA ILE A 523 19.86 20.51 -5.73
C ILE A 523 19.07 21.66 -6.38
N TYR A 524 17.74 21.65 -6.34
CA TYR A 524 16.94 22.75 -6.89
C TYR A 524 17.32 24.13 -6.30
N ARG A 525 17.51 24.20 -4.98
CA ARG A 525 17.87 25.45 -4.28
C ARG A 525 19.27 25.95 -4.66
N ASP A 526 20.25 25.06 -4.72
CA ASP A 526 21.64 25.37 -5.08
C ASP A 526 21.76 25.86 -6.52
N HIS A 527 20.88 25.36 -7.40
CA HIS A 527 20.76 25.82 -8.77
C HIS A 527 19.89 27.08 -8.94
N GLY A 528 19.29 27.61 -7.87
CA GLY A 528 18.66 28.93 -7.83
C GLY A 528 17.14 28.95 -7.95
N TRP A 529 16.46 27.80 -7.84
CA TRP A 529 15.01 27.72 -7.76
C TRP A 529 14.49 28.37 -6.45
N PRO A 530 13.32 29.04 -6.43
CA PRO A 530 12.40 29.33 -7.55
C PRO A 530 12.67 30.63 -8.30
N ASN A 531 13.85 31.25 -8.14
CA ASN A 531 14.16 32.52 -8.81
C ASN A 531 14.58 32.28 -10.26
N LEU A 532 13.64 32.36 -11.20
CA LEU A 532 13.88 32.13 -12.63
C LEU A 532 15.03 32.96 -13.23
N ALA A 533 15.32 34.15 -12.70
CA ALA A 533 16.44 34.97 -13.18
C ALA A 533 17.82 34.44 -12.74
N ARG A 534 17.85 33.57 -11.72
CA ARG A 534 19.06 32.94 -11.16
C ARG A 534 19.09 31.43 -11.38
N PHE A 535 17.96 30.84 -11.80
CA PHE A 535 17.81 29.40 -11.94
C PHE A 535 18.60 28.88 -13.14
N ARG A 536 19.59 28.04 -12.87
CA ARG A 536 20.43 27.39 -13.88
C ARG A 536 19.81 26.06 -14.26
N ARG A 537 18.72 26.12 -15.05
CA ARG A 537 17.87 24.96 -15.37
C ARG A 537 18.64 23.75 -15.92
N GLN A 538 19.55 23.95 -16.88
CA GLN A 538 20.29 22.83 -17.47
C GLN A 538 21.25 22.19 -16.47
N GLU A 539 22.01 22.99 -15.72
CA GLU A 539 22.90 22.46 -14.68
C GLU A 539 22.11 21.70 -13.59
N CYS A 540 20.91 22.18 -13.24
CA CYS A 540 20.03 21.50 -12.30
C CYS A 540 19.53 20.16 -12.87
N TYR A 541 19.18 20.12 -14.16
CA TYR A 541 18.76 18.90 -14.83
C TYR A 541 19.88 17.86 -14.80
N ASP A 542 21.08 18.24 -15.23
CA ASP A 542 22.24 17.35 -15.25
C ASP A 542 22.56 16.81 -13.85
N ALA A 543 22.48 17.67 -12.81
CA ALA A 543 22.68 17.26 -11.41
C ALA A 543 21.61 16.30 -10.89
N LEU A 544 20.34 16.50 -11.27
CA LEU A 544 19.25 15.60 -10.89
C LEU A 544 19.33 14.25 -11.61
N VAL A 545 19.75 14.25 -12.89
CA VAL A 545 20.02 13.01 -13.64
C VAL A 545 21.14 12.22 -12.96
N GLU A 546 22.27 12.87 -12.65
CA GLU A 546 23.39 12.23 -11.94
C GLU A 546 22.97 11.70 -10.57
N PHE A 547 22.21 12.51 -9.81
CA PHE A 547 21.65 12.11 -8.53
C PHE A 547 20.80 10.84 -8.63
N ARG A 548 19.90 10.77 -9.62
CA ARG A 548 19.06 9.59 -9.83
C ARG A 548 19.83 8.39 -10.34
N THR A 549 20.80 8.58 -11.24
CA THR A 549 21.64 7.47 -11.73
C THR A 549 22.36 6.80 -10.56
N LYS A 550 22.90 7.57 -9.61
CA LYS A 550 23.55 7.00 -8.42
C LYS A 550 22.60 6.19 -7.54
N LEU A 551 21.38 6.69 -7.32
CA LEU A 551 20.37 5.95 -6.56
C LEU A 551 20.08 4.58 -7.20
N VAL A 552 19.98 4.56 -8.53
CA VAL A 552 19.75 3.32 -9.29
C VAL A 552 20.96 2.37 -9.21
N GLU A 553 22.18 2.88 -9.35
CA GLU A 553 23.40 2.07 -9.24
C GLU A 553 23.57 1.47 -7.83
N GLU A 554 23.22 2.24 -6.79
CA GLU A 554 23.22 1.77 -5.40
C GLU A 554 22.17 0.67 -5.17
N ASP A 555 20.97 0.80 -5.77
CA ASP A 555 19.93 -0.23 -5.73
C ASP A 555 20.33 -1.52 -6.47
N GLU A 556 21.06 -1.43 -7.59
CA GLU A 556 21.52 -2.59 -8.38
C GLU A 556 22.71 -3.33 -7.74
N GLU A 557 23.64 -2.63 -7.09
CA GLU A 557 24.76 -3.26 -6.35
C GLU A 557 24.27 -4.03 -5.10
N GLU A 558 23.13 -3.66 -4.52
CA GLU A 558 22.51 -4.40 -3.42
C GLU A 558 21.87 -5.73 -3.87
N ASP A 559 21.42 -5.84 -5.12
CA ASP A 559 20.74 -7.03 -5.66
C ASP A 559 21.74 -8.09 -6.20
N TYR A 560 22.96 -7.68 -6.59
CA TYR A 560 24.06 -8.58 -6.98
C TYR A 560 25.27 -8.47 -6.04
N GLY A 561 25.19 -9.10 -4.86
CA GLY A 561 26.35 -9.30 -3.99
C GLY A 561 27.51 -10.05 -4.69
N PRO A 562 28.78 -9.83 -4.27
CA PRO A 562 29.97 -10.28 -5.00
C PRO A 562 30.01 -11.80 -5.15
N ALA A 563 30.24 -12.24 -6.40
CA ALA A 563 30.29 -13.63 -6.85
C ALA A 563 31.35 -14.52 -6.19
#